data_AF-A0A9E4KHC6-F1
#
_entry.id   AF-A0A9E4KHC6-F1
#
_cell.length_a   1.000
_cell.length_b   1.000
_cell.length_c   1.000
_cell.angle_alpha   90.00
_cell.angle_beta   90.00
_cell.angle_gamma   90.00
#
_symmetry.space_group_name_H-M   'P 1'
#
loop_
_entity.id
_entity.type
_entity.pdbx_description
1 polymer ?
#
loop_
_entity_poly.entity_id
_entity_poly.type
_entity_poly.pdbx_seq_one_letter_code
_entity_poly.pdbx_strand_id
1 'polypeptide(L)'
;VMTARMTIYNTRPTARQVYLRAPHANPFTDEITYMADMALWFFQPRKPVRVYAQAGSEVFHDHPDQMGDYGWAVVTFDDGAAACLGGNWALPEHWPATVATISMDI
;
A
#
# COMPACT_ATOMS: atom_id res chain seq x y z
N VAL A 1 -18.60 2.17 -14.77
CA VAL A 1 -17.17 2.39 -14.46
C VAL A 1 -16.88 1.65 -13.17
N MET A 2 -15.91 0.73 -13.17
CA MET A 2 -15.56 -0.08 -12.01
C MET A 2 -14.61 0.69 -11.10
N THR A 3 -14.80 0.61 -9.79
CA THR A 3 -13.89 1.22 -8.81
C THR A 3 -13.60 0.22 -7.70
N ALA A 4 -12.33 0.09 -7.32
CA ALA A 4 -11.95 -0.74 -6.19
C ALA A 4 -11.07 0.03 -5.20
N ARG A 5 -11.12 -0.38 -3.93
CA ARG A 5 -10.19 0.03 -2.88
C ARG A 5 -9.54 -1.21 -2.30
N MET A 6 -8.22 -1.23 -2.28
CA MET A 6 -7.42 -2.31 -1.72
C MET A 6 -6.38 -1.69 -0.80
N THR A 7 -6.38 -2.08 0.47
CA THR A 7 -5.43 -1.52 1.45
C THR A 7 -4.86 -2.63 2.31
N ILE A 8 -3.54 -2.64 2.42
CA ILE A 8 -2.79 -3.51 3.30
C ILE A 8 -2.28 -2.71 4.51
N TYR A 9 -2.39 -3.32 5.68
CA TYR A 9 -2.03 -2.71 6.94
C TYR A 9 -1.13 -3.65 7.75
N ASN A 10 0.01 -3.12 8.19
CA ASN A 10 0.99 -3.82 9.01
C ASN A 10 1.20 -3.13 10.35
N THR A 11 1.59 -3.94 11.33
CA THR A 11 1.91 -3.45 12.66
C THR A 11 3.29 -2.79 12.69
N ARG A 12 3.46 -1.81 13.58
CA ARG A 12 4.74 -1.15 13.81
C ARG A 12 5.89 -2.14 14.09
N PRO A 13 5.71 -3.21 14.90
CA PRO A 13 6.73 -4.25 15.07
C PRO A 13 7.14 -4.93 13.76
N THR A 14 6.18 -5.30 12.90
CA THR A 14 6.47 -5.90 11.59
C THR A 14 7.29 -4.96 10.73
N ALA A 15 6.87 -3.70 10.61
CA ALA A 15 7.60 -2.69 9.84
C ALA A 15 9.03 -2.46 10.37
N ARG A 16 9.25 -2.46 11.70
CA ARG A 16 10.61 -2.40 12.27
C ARG A 16 11.47 -3.58 11.81
N GLN A 17 10.91 -4.79 11.73
CA GLN A 17 11.65 -5.95 11.23
C GLN A 17 11.99 -5.85 9.75
N VAL A 18 11.10 -5.26 8.94
CA VAL A 18 11.38 -4.95 7.53
C VAL A 18 12.54 -3.96 7.44
N TYR A 19 12.51 -2.87 8.21
CA TYR A 19 13.57 -1.85 8.20
C TYR A 19 14.95 -2.37 8.60
N LEU A 20 15.03 -3.31 9.54
CA LEU A 20 16.30 -3.93 9.91
C LEU A 20 16.97 -4.69 8.75
N ARG A 21 16.19 -5.10 7.74
CA ARG A 21 16.67 -5.88 6.58
C ARG A 21 16.75 -5.05 5.31
N ALA A 22 15.83 -4.10 5.15
CA ALA A 22 15.71 -3.24 3.98
C ALA A 22 15.42 -1.79 4.43
N PRO A 23 16.46 -1.01 4.75
CA PRO A 23 16.30 0.34 5.30
C PRO A 23 15.60 1.36 4.40
N HIS A 24 15.50 1.08 3.10
CA HIS A 24 14.84 1.92 2.10
C HIS A 24 13.46 1.38 1.68
N ALA A 25 13.00 0.28 2.28
CA ALA A 25 11.67 -0.26 2.01
C ALA A 25 10.60 0.70 2.53
N ASN A 26 9.51 0.83 1.80
CA ASN A 26 8.38 1.66 2.21
C ASN A 26 7.08 0.96 1.82
N PRO A 27 5.91 1.45 2.28
CA PRO A 27 4.63 0.81 1.97
C PRO A 27 4.38 0.63 0.46
N PHE A 28 4.93 1.50 -0.40
CA PHE A 28 4.79 1.34 -1.86
C PHE A 28 5.57 0.17 -2.42
N THR A 29 6.83 0.04 -2.04
CA THR A 29 7.76 -0.91 -2.65
C THR A 29 7.65 -2.31 -2.04
N ASP A 30 7.28 -2.40 -0.77
CA ASP A 30 7.20 -3.68 -0.06
C ASP A 30 5.81 -4.33 -0.19
N GLU A 31 4.73 -3.56 -0.09
CA GLU A 31 3.39 -4.13 0.15
C GLU A 31 2.29 -3.69 -0.82
N ILE A 32 2.24 -2.41 -1.22
CA ILE A 32 1.27 -1.94 -2.23
C ILE A 32 1.49 -2.67 -3.56
N THR A 33 2.69 -3.21 -3.81
CA THR A 33 2.98 -4.09 -4.95
C THR A 33 2.03 -5.30 -5.02
N TYR A 34 1.67 -5.90 -3.88
CA TYR A 34 0.67 -6.98 -3.84
C TYR A 34 -0.71 -6.49 -4.27
N MET A 35 -1.11 -5.31 -3.80
CA MET A 35 -2.41 -4.71 -4.14
C MET A 35 -2.45 -4.28 -5.61
N ALA A 36 -1.31 -3.83 -6.16
CA ALA A 36 -1.17 -3.50 -7.57
C ALA A 36 -1.31 -4.74 -8.45
N ASP A 37 -0.67 -5.86 -8.08
CA ASP A 37 -0.80 -7.13 -8.80
C ASP A 37 -2.26 -7.61 -8.80
N MET A 38 -2.93 -7.60 -7.64
CA MET A 38 -4.35 -7.94 -7.52
C MET A 38 -5.25 -7.02 -8.34
N ALA A 39 -4.99 -5.71 -8.36
CA ALA A 39 -5.73 -4.76 -9.18
C ALA A 39 -5.57 -5.07 -10.67
N LEU A 40 -4.34 -5.31 -11.13
CA LEU A 40 -4.06 -5.66 -12.52
C LEU A 40 -4.71 -6.98 -12.93
N TRP A 41 -4.81 -7.94 -12.01
CA TRP A 41 -5.48 -9.21 -12.26
C TRP A 41 -7.01 -9.05 -12.35
N PHE A 42 -7.64 -8.44 -11.35
CA PHE A 42 -9.11 -8.31 -11.32
C PHE A 42 -9.67 -7.35 -12.34
N PHE A 43 -8.85 -6.40 -12.84
CA PHE A 43 -9.30 -5.40 -13.81
C PHE A 43 -9.02 -5.80 -15.26
N GLN A 44 -8.45 -6.99 -15.53
CA GLN A 44 -8.22 -7.46 -16.90
C GLN A 44 -9.50 -7.34 -17.76
N PRO A 45 -9.39 -6.92 -19.04
CA PRO A 45 -8.16 -6.65 -19.80
C PRO A 45 -7.68 -5.19 -19.74
N ARG A 46 -8.22 -4.37 -18.82
CA ARG A 46 -7.96 -2.92 -18.77
C ARG A 46 -6.48 -2.61 -18.55
N LYS A 47 -6.00 -1.52 -19.15
CA LYS A 47 -4.61 -1.07 -19.00
C LYS A 47 -4.52 0.14 -18.08
N PRO A 48 -3.60 0.16 -17.09
CA PRO A 48 -3.37 1.36 -16.29
C PRO A 48 -2.75 2.45 -17.19
N VAL A 49 -3.26 3.68 -17.10
CA VAL A 49 -2.83 4.82 -17.94
C VAL A 49 -2.36 6.02 -17.13
N ARG A 50 -2.69 6.09 -15.84
CA ARG A 50 -2.28 7.19 -14.96
C ARG A 50 -2.22 6.74 -13.51
N VAL A 51 -1.21 7.22 -12.79
CA VAL A 51 -1.06 7.00 -11.35
C VAL A 51 -0.89 8.34 -10.67
N TYR A 52 -1.63 8.56 -9.57
CA TYR A 52 -1.35 9.60 -8.60
C TYR A 52 -1.02 8.92 -7.27
N ALA A 53 0.06 9.32 -6.60
CA ALA A 53 0.47 8.72 -5.34
C ALA A 53 0.93 9.77 -4.33
N GLN A 54 0.69 9.51 -3.05
CA GLN A 54 1.16 10.33 -1.93
C GLN A 54 1.49 9.44 -0.74
N ALA A 55 2.46 9.87 0.05
CA ALA A 55 2.98 9.16 1.20
C ALA A 55 3.23 10.10 2.37
N GLY A 56 3.54 9.52 3.53
CA GLY A 56 4.07 10.26 4.66
C GLY A 56 4.68 9.38 5.74
N SER A 57 5.25 10.05 6.73
CA SER A 57 5.86 9.50 7.93
C SER A 57 5.47 10.33 9.15
N GLU A 58 5.15 9.66 10.24
CA GLU A 58 4.95 10.22 11.59
C GLU A 58 5.73 9.38 12.62
N VAL A 59 5.47 8.07 12.67
CA VAL A 59 6.12 7.09 13.54
C VAL A 59 7.55 6.80 13.08
N PHE A 60 7.74 6.54 11.79
CA PHE A 60 9.03 6.29 11.15
C PHE A 60 9.54 7.57 10.45
N HIS A 61 9.64 8.66 11.21
CA HIS A 61 10.11 9.97 10.70
C HIS A 61 11.58 9.98 10.27
N ASP A 62 12.39 9.09 10.83
CA ASP A 62 13.80 8.92 10.45
C ASP A 62 13.97 8.17 9.11
N HIS A 63 12.88 7.77 8.45
CA HIS A 63 12.95 7.15 7.13
C HIS A 63 13.59 8.12 6.12
N PRO A 64 14.60 7.72 5.32
CA PRO A 64 15.35 8.61 4.44
C PRO A 64 14.48 9.47 3.51
N ASP A 65 13.39 8.89 3.00
CA ASP A 65 12.49 9.55 2.06
C ASP A 65 11.25 10.18 2.71
N GLN A 66 11.08 10.09 4.04
CA GLN A 66 9.86 10.54 4.75
C GLN A 66 8.55 9.86 4.27
N MET A 67 8.66 8.60 3.83
CA MET A 67 7.55 7.78 3.30
C MET A 67 7.39 6.46 4.07
N GLY A 68 7.81 6.42 5.32
CA GLY A 68 7.97 5.19 6.10
C GLY A 68 6.71 4.67 6.77
N ASP A 69 5.64 5.45 6.88
CA ASP A 69 4.45 5.01 7.60
C ASP A 69 3.34 4.56 6.67
N TYR A 70 2.99 5.39 5.69
CA TYR A 70 1.81 5.15 4.88
C TYR A 70 1.98 5.68 3.46
N GLY A 71 1.17 5.11 2.58
CA GLY A 71 1.10 5.49 1.19
C GLY A 71 -0.24 5.13 0.58
N TRP A 72 -0.70 5.93 -0.38
CA TRP A 72 -1.78 5.54 -1.28
C TRP A 72 -1.47 5.91 -2.72
N ALA A 73 -1.99 5.11 -3.64
CA ALA A 73 -1.97 5.35 -5.07
C ALA A 73 -3.37 5.21 -5.65
N VAL A 74 -3.77 6.15 -6.51
CA VAL A 74 -4.94 6.02 -7.37
C VAL A 74 -4.46 5.67 -8.77
N VAL A 75 -4.77 4.45 -9.22
CA VAL A 75 -4.49 3.95 -10.57
C VAL A 75 -5.74 4.14 -11.41
N THR A 76 -5.63 4.89 -12.50
CA THR A 76 -6.70 5.05 -13.51
C THR A 76 -6.40 4.17 -14.71
N PHE A 77 -7.42 3.49 -15.22
CA PHE A 77 -7.35 2.61 -16.37
C PHE A 77 -7.89 3.28 -17.65
N ASP A 78 -7.59 2.69 -18.80
CA ASP A 78 -7.92 3.19 -20.15
C ASP A 78 -9.44 3.35 -20.41
N ASP A 79 -10.29 2.53 -19.79
CA ASP A 79 -11.75 2.63 -19.85
C ASP A 79 -12.36 3.58 -18.80
N GLY A 80 -11.51 4.26 -18.02
CA GLY A 80 -11.91 5.15 -16.95
C GLY A 80 -12.15 4.47 -15.60
N ALA A 81 -12.01 3.14 -15.48
CA ALA A 81 -12.02 2.46 -14.19
C ALA A 81 -10.86 2.95 -13.30
N ALA A 82 -11.00 2.77 -11.98
CA ALA A 82 -9.95 3.18 -11.05
C ALA A 82 -9.78 2.21 -9.87
N ALA A 83 -8.56 2.09 -9.39
CA ALA A 83 -8.24 1.35 -8.17
C ALA A 83 -7.46 2.26 -7.21
N CYS A 84 -7.95 2.38 -5.96
CA CYS A 84 -7.23 3.03 -4.87
C CYS A 84 -6.47 1.96 -4.09
N LEU A 85 -5.15 2.03 -4.13
CA LEU A 85 -4.23 1.12 -3.45
C LEU A 85 -3.66 1.84 -2.23
N GLY A 86 -3.61 1.18 -1.08
CA GLY A 86 -3.09 1.77 0.14
C GLY A 86 -2.17 0.81 0.91
N GLY A 87 -1.22 1.39 1.62
CA GLY A 87 -0.32 0.71 2.54
C GLY A 87 -0.18 1.53 3.81
N ASN A 88 -0.19 0.89 4.98
CA ASN A 88 -0.01 1.55 6.26
C ASN A 88 0.72 0.65 7.27
N TRP A 89 1.76 1.17 7.90
CA TRP A 89 2.65 0.46 8.82
C TRP A 89 2.50 0.93 10.27
N ALA A 90 1.48 1.74 10.54
CA ALA A 90 1.27 2.40 11.82
C ALA A 90 0.37 1.62 12.79
N LEU A 91 -0.11 0.41 12.42
CA LEU A 91 -0.99 -0.35 13.30
C LEU A 91 -0.30 -0.65 14.65
N PRO A 92 -1.06 -0.68 15.76
CA PRO A 92 -0.51 -1.03 17.08
C PRO A 92 0.09 -2.44 17.12
N GLU A 93 1.02 -2.64 18.05
CA GLU A 93 1.70 -3.92 18.26
C GLU A 93 0.74 -5.10 18.56
N HIS A 94 -0.36 -4.85 19.27
CA HIS A 94 -1.34 -5.87 19.63
C HIS A 94 -2.56 -5.89 18.69
N TRP A 95 -2.40 -5.48 17.43
CA TRP A 95 -3.45 -5.62 16.43
C TRP A 95 -3.80 -7.11 16.23
N PRO A 96 -5.09 -7.48 16.04
CA PRO A 96 -5.50 -8.89 15.99
C PRO A 96 -4.79 -9.72 14.92
N ALA A 97 -4.47 -9.12 13.78
CA ALA A 97 -3.62 -9.75 12.78
C ALA A 97 -2.14 -9.55 13.15
N THR A 98 -1.42 -10.65 13.36
CA THR A 98 -0.01 -10.64 13.81
C THR A 98 0.98 -10.20 12.74
N VAL A 99 0.62 -10.28 11.46
CA VAL A 99 1.52 -9.90 10.34
C VAL A 99 0.93 -8.73 9.56
N ALA A 100 -0.16 -8.97 8.83
CA ALA A 100 -0.81 -7.99 7.96
C ALA A 100 -2.33 -8.18 7.98
N THR A 101 -3.08 -7.10 7.76
CA THR A 101 -4.51 -7.11 7.45
C THR A 101 -4.73 -6.53 6.08
N ILE A 102 -5.60 -7.15 5.28
CA ILE A 102 -5.97 -6.65 3.97
C ILE A 102 -7.47 -6.33 3.97
N SER A 103 -7.83 -5.14 3.49
CA SER A 103 -9.20 -4.69 3.29
C SER A 103 -9.42 -4.43 1.80
N MET A 104 -10.49 -4.99 1.24
CA MET A 104 -10.82 -4.88 -0.18
C MET A 104 -12.30 -4.58 -0.36
N ASP A 105 -12.59 -3.55 -1.13
CA ASP A 105 -13.90 -3.24 -1.68
C ASP A 105 -13.75 -3.29 -3.20
N ILE A 106 -14.38 -4.25 -3.85
CA ILE A 106 -14.23 -4.53 -5.30
C ILE A 106 -15.59 -4.48 -5.98
#